data_AF-A0A934VKU9-F1
#
_entry.id   AF-A0A934VKU9-F1
#
_cell.length_a   1.000
_cell.length_b   1.000
_cell.length_c   1.000
_cell.angle_alpha   90.00
_cell.angle_beta   90.00
_cell.angle_gamma   90.00
#
_symmetry.space_group_name_H-M   'P 1'
#
loop_
_entity.id
_entity.type
_entity.pdbx_description
1 polymer ?
#
loop_
_entity_poly.entity_id
_entity_poly.type
_entity_poly.pdbx_seq_one_letter_code
_entity_poly.pdbx_strand_id
1 'polypeptide(L)'
;MSLFGKLFSRRKSEEASEKPGTIDGMALPNCLLGLIELGAWKTPSDDQVRAALPGVRSGVRFLETVEAMRSESLETIADHMNTARIFKVYRGSIDEAKSLPWLDVEKAVVIGVGDEPDVDLAIVLDFREDPNRPKVVYSDWWTERGVCNWVECYPSAETFAEAFGFET
;
A
#
# COMPACT_ATOMS: atom_id res chain seq x y z
N MET A 1 -2.58 -3.52 19.04
CA MET A 1 -1.51 -4.38 18.52
C MET A 1 -1.88 -4.80 17.10
N SER A 2 -1.61 -3.94 16.08
CA SER A 2 -2.10 -4.07 14.70
C SER A 2 -2.02 -5.50 14.15
N LEU A 3 -3.09 -5.98 13.52
CA LEU A 3 -3.17 -7.34 12.95
C LEU A 3 -2.03 -7.60 11.96
N PHE A 4 -1.50 -6.54 11.34
CA PHE A 4 -0.33 -6.58 10.47
C PHE A 4 0.96 -6.97 11.22
N GLY A 5 1.18 -6.47 12.44
CA GLY A 5 2.46 -6.67 13.16
C GLY A 5 2.78 -8.10 13.63
N LYS A 6 1.85 -9.07 13.50
CA LYS A 6 2.06 -10.47 13.97
C LYS A 6 2.09 -11.52 12.86
N LEU A 7 1.78 -11.17 11.62
CA LEU A 7 1.83 -12.11 10.49
C LEU A 7 3.14 -12.06 9.68
N PHE A 8 3.99 -11.06 9.93
CA PHE A 8 5.25 -10.88 9.21
C PHE A 8 6.42 -11.56 9.90
N SER A 9 6.62 -12.86 9.63
CA SER A 9 7.93 -13.47 9.84
C SER A 9 8.25 -14.58 8.84
N ARG A 10 9.32 -14.33 8.08
CA ARG A 10 10.16 -15.21 7.25
C ARG A 10 9.62 -15.70 5.89
N ARG A 11 10.34 -15.28 4.85
CA ARG A 11 11.34 -16.15 4.20
C ARG A 11 12.53 -15.36 3.62
N LYS A 12 13.74 -15.79 4.00
CA LYS A 12 14.98 -15.59 3.25
C LYS A 12 14.99 -16.63 2.13
N SER A 13 15.00 -16.22 0.87
CA SER A 13 15.56 -17.03 -0.22
C SER A 13 15.72 -16.19 -1.50
N GLU A 14 16.95 -16.19 -2.01
CA GLU A 14 17.42 -15.76 -3.33
C GLU A 14 17.34 -14.26 -3.65
N GLU A 15 18.25 -13.49 -3.05
CA GLU A 15 18.64 -12.16 -3.55
C GLU A 15 19.35 -12.31 -4.91
N ALA A 16 18.57 -12.41 -5.98
CA ALA A 16 18.90 -11.59 -7.13
C ALA A 16 18.89 -10.14 -6.60
N SER A 17 19.99 -9.41 -6.75
CA SER A 17 20.05 -8.01 -6.34
C SER A 17 18.94 -7.25 -7.07
N GLU A 18 17.78 -7.09 -6.43
CA GLU A 18 16.72 -6.22 -6.90
C GLU A 18 17.35 -4.85 -7.18
N LYS A 19 16.89 -4.20 -8.25
CA LYS A 19 17.39 -2.86 -8.55
C LYS A 19 16.95 -1.93 -7.41
N PRO A 20 17.78 -0.94 -7.04
CA PRO A 20 17.34 0.14 -6.17
C PRO A 20 16.02 0.72 -6.69
N GLY A 21 15.03 0.88 -5.80
CA GLY A 21 13.72 1.41 -6.16
C GLY A 21 12.76 0.43 -6.85
N THR A 22 13.05 -0.89 -6.85
CA THR A 22 12.08 -1.92 -7.25
C THR A 22 11.66 -2.78 -6.07
N ILE A 23 10.39 -3.20 -6.04
CA ILE A 23 9.82 -4.17 -5.09
C ILE A 23 9.05 -5.20 -5.88
N ASP A 24 9.43 -6.47 -5.80
CA ASP A 24 8.77 -7.59 -6.50
C ASP A 24 8.66 -7.35 -8.02
N GLY A 25 9.69 -6.72 -8.60
CA GLY A 25 9.74 -6.34 -10.01
C GLY A 25 8.93 -5.09 -10.40
N MET A 26 8.20 -4.47 -9.48
CA MET A 26 7.51 -3.20 -9.68
C MET A 26 8.46 -2.03 -9.43
N ALA A 27 8.64 -1.15 -10.42
CA ALA A 27 9.42 0.07 -10.27
C ALA A 27 8.62 1.12 -9.50
N LEU A 28 9.17 1.61 -8.39
CA LEU A 28 8.53 2.69 -7.64
C LEU A 28 8.52 3.98 -8.46
N PRO A 29 7.44 4.78 -8.37
CA PRO A 29 7.38 6.08 -9.03
C PRO A 29 8.56 6.98 -8.68
N ASN A 30 9.13 7.67 -9.68
CA ASN A 30 10.30 8.54 -9.48
C ASN A 30 10.02 9.68 -8.48
N CYS A 31 8.80 10.21 -8.45
CA CYS A 31 8.40 11.23 -7.48
C CYS A 31 8.55 10.72 -6.03
N LEU A 32 8.08 9.50 -5.77
CA LEU A 32 8.20 8.86 -4.46
C LEU A 32 9.66 8.59 -4.11
N LEU A 33 10.45 8.07 -5.05
CA LEU A 33 11.88 7.83 -4.84
C LEU A 33 12.64 9.13 -4.54
N GLY A 34 12.36 10.21 -5.27
CA GLY A 34 12.95 11.52 -5.02
C GLY A 34 12.58 12.07 -3.64
N LEU A 35 11.32 11.91 -3.21
CA LEU A 35 10.88 12.32 -1.88
C LEU A 35 11.54 11.50 -0.77
N ILE A 36 11.76 10.19 -0.97
CA ILE A 36 12.50 9.34 -0.03
C ILE A 36 13.97 9.76 0.03
N GLU A 37 14.62 9.97 -1.11
CA GLU A 37 16.03 10.37 -1.19
C GLU A 37 16.28 11.72 -0.50
N LEU A 38 15.37 12.67 -0.66
CA LEU A 38 15.41 13.98 0.00
C LEU A 38 15.00 13.92 1.49
N GLY A 39 14.53 12.77 1.97
CA GLY A 39 13.95 12.62 3.30
C GLY A 39 12.69 13.45 3.50
N ALA A 40 12.00 13.81 2.42
CA ALA A 40 10.73 14.55 2.42
C ALA A 40 9.52 13.62 2.61
N TRP A 41 9.63 12.35 2.22
CA TRP A 41 8.60 11.33 2.44
C TRP A 41 8.53 10.95 3.92
N LYS A 42 7.78 11.73 4.70
CA LYS A 42 7.61 11.57 6.14
C LYS A 42 6.17 11.34 6.51
N THR A 43 5.99 10.72 7.67
CA THR A 43 4.68 10.57 8.32
C THR A 43 3.91 11.90 8.35
N PRO A 44 2.72 11.98 7.70
CA PRO A 44 1.93 13.20 7.66
C PRO A 44 1.25 13.46 9.01
N SER A 45 0.86 14.71 9.26
CA SER A 45 -0.02 15.02 10.39
C SER A 45 -1.45 14.55 10.13
N ASP A 46 -2.23 14.33 11.19
CA ASP A 46 -3.65 13.97 11.09
C ASP A 46 -4.48 14.96 10.26
N ASP A 47 -4.12 16.25 10.29
CA ASP A 47 -4.79 17.27 9.49
C ASP A 47 -4.49 17.13 8.00
N GLN A 48 -3.25 16.77 7.64
CA GLN A 48 -2.89 16.44 6.26
C GLN A 48 -3.60 15.16 5.80
N VAL A 49 -3.67 14.13 6.65
CA VAL A 49 -4.40 12.89 6.34
C VAL A 49 -5.88 13.19 6.12
N ARG A 50 -6.53 13.96 7.00
CA ARG A 50 -7.95 14.30 6.87
C ARG A 50 -8.26 15.13 5.63
N ALA A 51 -7.32 16.00 5.22
CA ALA A 51 -7.46 16.82 4.03
C ALA A 51 -7.30 15.99 2.74
N ALA A 52 -6.28 15.12 2.68
CA ALA A 52 -5.97 14.33 1.48
C ALA A 52 -6.81 13.05 1.36
N LEU A 53 -7.17 12.42 2.48
CA LEU A 53 -7.86 11.13 2.53
C LEU A 53 -9.12 11.23 3.41
N PRO A 54 -10.19 11.91 2.97
CA PRO A 54 -11.36 12.17 3.80
C PRO A 54 -12.12 10.91 4.26
N GLY A 55 -11.90 9.76 3.60
CA GLY A 55 -12.45 8.46 4.02
C GLY A 55 -11.65 7.77 5.12
N VAL A 56 -10.42 8.20 5.37
CA VAL A 56 -9.54 7.64 6.40
C VAL A 56 -9.84 8.29 7.75
N ARG A 57 -10.07 7.47 8.77
CA ARG A 57 -10.53 7.91 10.10
C ARG A 57 -9.47 7.84 11.19
N SER A 58 -8.23 7.57 10.84
CA SER A 58 -7.11 7.32 11.75
C SER A 58 -5.83 7.98 11.24
N GLY A 59 -4.84 8.15 12.13
CA GLY A 59 -3.50 8.53 11.73
C GLY A 59 -2.88 7.52 10.75
N VAL A 60 -2.01 8.02 9.88
CA VAL A 60 -1.27 7.24 8.89
C VAL A 60 0.21 7.45 9.11
N ARG A 61 0.96 6.35 9.13
CA ARG A 61 2.41 6.34 9.09
C ARG A 61 2.89 5.96 7.69
N PHE A 62 3.64 6.83 7.04
CA PHE A 62 4.28 6.51 5.77
C PHE A 62 5.47 5.57 6.00
N LEU A 63 5.69 4.65 5.06
CA LEU A 63 6.86 3.79 5.05
C LEU A 63 8.00 4.59 4.42
N GLU A 64 8.88 5.14 5.26
CA GLU A 64 9.84 6.18 4.85
C GLU A 64 11.01 5.66 4.01
N THR A 65 11.13 4.35 3.81
CA THR A 65 12.22 3.71 3.05
C THR A 65 11.68 2.60 2.16
N VAL A 66 12.40 2.31 1.07
CA VAL A 66 12.08 1.19 0.18
C VAL A 66 12.16 -0.15 0.93
N GLU A 67 13.09 -0.27 1.88
CA GLU A 67 13.23 -1.45 2.72
C GLU A 67 12.01 -1.66 3.63
N ALA A 68 11.46 -0.58 4.20
CA ALA A 68 10.23 -0.65 4.99
C ALA A 68 9.04 -1.07 4.12
N MET A 69 8.90 -0.49 2.92
CA MET A 69 7.87 -0.90 1.95
C MET A 69 7.99 -2.39 1.57
N ARG A 70 9.21 -2.85 1.27
CA ARG A 70 9.48 -4.26 0.92
C ARG A 70 9.13 -5.21 2.07
N SER A 71 9.33 -4.79 3.31
CA SER A 71 8.99 -5.60 4.48
C SER A 71 7.48 -5.75 4.72
N GLU A 72 6.68 -4.86 4.13
CA GLU A 72 5.22 -4.85 4.23
C GLU A 72 4.61 -5.51 2.99
N SER A 73 4.23 -6.78 3.10
CA SER A 73 3.69 -7.56 1.99
C SER A 73 2.25 -8.01 2.25
N LEU A 74 1.41 -8.03 1.22
CA LEU A 74 0.04 -8.55 1.34
C LEU A 74 -0.08 -10.02 0.92
N GLU A 75 1.01 -10.63 0.42
CA GLU A 75 0.96 -11.95 -0.21
C GLU A 75 0.41 -13.05 0.69
N THR A 76 0.86 -13.10 1.94
CA THR A 76 0.43 -14.14 2.89
C THR A 76 -1.06 -14.08 3.21
N ILE A 77 -1.70 -12.92 3.03
CA ILE A 77 -3.14 -12.74 3.22
C ILE A 77 -3.90 -13.43 2.09
N ALA A 78 -3.39 -13.36 0.86
CA ALA A 78 -4.00 -13.99 -0.32
C ALA A 78 -3.95 -15.52 -0.25
N ASP A 79 -2.97 -16.10 0.45
CA ASP A 79 -2.82 -17.56 0.57
C ASP A 79 -3.89 -18.21 1.48
N HIS A 80 -4.65 -17.42 2.24
CA HIS A 80 -5.68 -17.91 3.16
C HIS A 80 -7.09 -17.48 2.72
N MET A 81 -7.84 -18.39 2.07
CA MET A 81 -9.14 -18.11 1.44
C MET A 81 -10.12 -17.24 2.26
N ASN A 82 -10.29 -17.53 3.56
CA ASN A 82 -11.20 -16.75 4.41
C ASN A 82 -10.66 -15.33 4.66
N THR A 83 -9.37 -15.21 4.93
CA THR A 83 -8.69 -13.93 5.14
C THR A 83 -8.68 -13.13 3.84
N ALA A 84 -8.30 -13.74 2.71
CA ALA A 84 -8.30 -13.15 1.39
C ALA A 84 -9.67 -12.55 1.02
N ARG A 85 -10.76 -13.25 1.35
CA ARG A 85 -12.13 -12.76 1.11
C ARG A 85 -12.50 -11.55 1.99
N ILE A 86 -12.09 -11.55 3.25
CA ILE A 86 -12.32 -10.43 4.18
C ILE A 86 -11.51 -9.20 3.73
N PHE A 87 -10.25 -9.39 3.35
CA PHE A 87 -9.34 -8.33 2.92
C PHE A 87 -9.52 -7.93 1.45
N LYS A 88 -10.40 -8.62 0.71
CA LYS A 88 -10.60 -8.50 -0.74
C LYS A 88 -9.27 -8.50 -1.51
N VAL A 89 -8.39 -9.43 -1.17
CA VAL A 89 -7.13 -9.62 -1.88
C VAL A 89 -7.14 -10.94 -2.66
N TYR A 90 -6.38 -11.00 -3.74
CA TYR A 90 -6.18 -12.21 -4.54
C TYR A 90 -4.81 -12.19 -5.20
N ARG A 91 -4.42 -13.31 -5.82
CA ARG A 91 -3.16 -13.45 -6.54
C ARG A 91 -3.43 -13.56 -8.04
N GLY A 92 -2.99 -12.58 -8.83
CA GLY A 92 -3.24 -12.52 -10.27
C GLY A 92 -2.61 -13.67 -11.06
N SER A 93 -1.55 -14.31 -10.54
CA SER A 93 -0.95 -15.51 -11.13
C SER A 93 -1.78 -16.79 -10.96
N ILE A 94 -2.75 -16.81 -10.04
CA ILE A 94 -3.58 -17.99 -9.73
C ILE A 94 -5.05 -17.77 -10.12
N ASP A 95 -5.61 -16.60 -9.82
CA ASP A 95 -7.01 -16.29 -10.01
C ASP A 95 -7.27 -15.43 -11.25
N GLU A 96 -8.52 -15.41 -11.71
CA GLU A 96 -8.98 -14.42 -12.68
C GLU A 96 -8.82 -12.99 -12.15
N ALA A 97 -8.47 -12.08 -13.06
CA ALA A 97 -8.32 -10.67 -12.79
C ALA A 97 -9.65 -10.06 -12.29
N LYS A 98 -9.57 -9.33 -11.18
CA LYS A 98 -10.69 -8.63 -10.55
C LYS A 98 -10.37 -7.14 -10.48
N SER A 99 -11.40 -6.32 -10.67
CA SER A 99 -11.35 -4.88 -10.42
C SER A 99 -11.47 -4.56 -8.93
N LEU A 100 -11.34 -3.29 -8.56
CA LEU A 100 -11.79 -2.81 -7.25
C LEU A 100 -13.24 -3.27 -6.99
N PRO A 101 -13.59 -3.65 -5.74
CA PRO A 101 -12.82 -3.44 -4.51
C PRO A 101 -11.81 -4.54 -4.18
N TRP A 102 -11.50 -5.46 -5.11
CA TRP A 102 -10.44 -6.44 -4.94
C TRP A 102 -9.08 -5.86 -5.30
N LEU A 103 -8.01 -6.32 -4.64
CA LEU A 103 -6.61 -5.96 -4.91
C LEU A 103 -5.80 -7.21 -5.28
N ASP A 104 -5.01 -7.10 -6.35
CA ASP A 104 -4.02 -8.12 -6.73
C ASP A 104 -2.73 -7.88 -5.94
N VAL A 105 -2.39 -8.80 -5.03
CA VAL A 105 -1.24 -8.63 -4.13
C VAL A 105 0.10 -8.65 -4.86
N GLU A 106 0.16 -9.26 -6.05
CA GLU A 106 1.38 -9.32 -6.87
C GLU A 106 1.60 -8.04 -7.69
N LYS A 107 0.63 -7.12 -7.66
CA LYS A 107 0.68 -5.83 -8.36
C LYS A 107 0.40 -4.67 -7.41
N ALA A 108 0.76 -4.86 -6.14
CA ALA A 108 0.49 -3.94 -5.05
C ALA A 108 1.75 -3.69 -4.22
N VAL A 109 2.07 -2.42 -3.96
CA VAL A 109 3.13 -2.05 -3.01
C VAL A 109 2.54 -1.19 -1.89
N VAL A 110 2.73 -1.60 -0.64
CA VAL A 110 2.32 -0.80 0.52
C VAL A 110 3.28 0.37 0.70
N ILE A 111 2.75 1.59 0.81
CA ILE A 111 3.51 2.84 1.01
C ILE A 111 3.17 3.57 2.31
N GLY A 112 2.09 3.15 2.99
CA GLY A 112 1.69 3.69 4.28
C GLY A 112 0.76 2.73 5.02
N VAL A 113 0.73 2.83 6.34
CA VAL A 113 -0.07 1.99 7.24
C VAL A 113 -0.72 2.82 8.34
N GLY A 114 -1.67 2.26 9.09
CA GLY A 114 -2.19 2.89 10.29
C GLY A 114 -1.08 3.18 11.32
N ASP A 115 -1.11 4.38 11.92
CA ASP A 115 -0.10 4.77 12.93
C ASP A 115 -0.36 4.10 14.30
N GLU A 116 -1.62 3.78 14.59
CA GLU A 116 -1.99 3.14 15.85
C GLU A 116 -2.00 1.60 15.76
N PRO A 117 -1.63 0.93 16.86
CA PRO A 117 -1.88 -0.50 16.98
C PRO A 117 -3.39 -0.80 16.86
N ASP A 118 -3.76 -1.83 16.09
CA ASP A 118 -5.15 -2.27 15.78
C ASP A 118 -5.88 -1.46 14.70
N VAL A 119 -5.22 -0.46 14.12
CA VAL A 119 -5.75 0.18 12.91
C VAL A 119 -5.33 -0.65 11.70
N ASP A 120 -6.31 -1.36 11.14
CA ASP A 120 -6.12 -2.14 9.93
C ASP A 120 -6.22 -1.23 8.68
N LEU A 121 -5.26 -0.33 8.52
CA LEU A 121 -5.18 0.58 7.38
C LEU A 121 -3.89 0.35 6.60
N ALA A 122 -4.00 0.27 5.28
CA ALA A 122 -2.89 0.29 4.33
C ALA A 122 -3.20 1.28 3.20
N ILE A 123 -2.16 1.98 2.73
CA ILE A 123 -2.14 2.78 1.51
C ILE A 123 -1.20 2.08 0.54
N VAL A 124 -1.66 1.87 -0.69
CA VAL A 124 -1.03 0.98 -1.66
C VAL A 124 -0.92 1.65 -3.03
N LEU A 125 0.22 1.46 -3.68
CA LEU A 125 0.38 1.67 -5.12
C LEU A 125 -0.16 0.44 -5.87
N ASP A 126 -1.14 0.65 -6.75
CA ASP A 126 -1.80 -0.39 -7.54
C ASP A 126 -1.35 -0.31 -9.01
N PHE A 127 -0.59 -1.32 -9.43
CA PHE A 127 0.07 -1.42 -10.74
C PHE A 127 -0.74 -2.22 -11.76
N ARG A 128 -1.99 -2.61 -11.46
CA ARG A 128 -2.79 -3.48 -12.34
C ARG A 128 -3.06 -2.90 -13.73
N GLU A 129 -3.34 -1.60 -13.80
CA GLU A 129 -3.71 -0.92 -15.05
C GLU A 129 -2.49 -0.40 -15.81
N ASP A 130 -1.55 0.26 -15.11
CA ASP A 130 -0.32 0.81 -15.70
C ASP A 130 0.88 0.55 -14.78
N PRO A 131 1.87 -0.25 -15.21
CA PRO A 131 3.05 -0.56 -14.41
C PRO A 131 4.00 0.63 -14.21
N ASN A 132 3.86 1.71 -14.99
CA ASN A 132 4.70 2.91 -14.87
C ASN A 132 3.99 4.06 -14.15
N ARG A 133 2.67 3.95 -13.95
CA ARG A 133 1.86 4.99 -13.32
C ARG A 133 0.79 4.35 -12.43
N PRO A 134 1.21 3.74 -11.31
CA PRO A 134 0.27 3.09 -10.40
C PRO A 134 -0.69 4.12 -9.80
N LYS A 135 -1.93 3.69 -9.63
CA LYS A 135 -2.91 4.44 -8.84
C LYS A 135 -2.58 4.31 -7.35
N VAL A 136 -3.11 5.19 -6.53
CA VAL A 136 -3.04 5.05 -5.08
C VAL A 136 -4.40 4.63 -4.55
N VAL A 137 -4.43 3.54 -3.81
CA VAL A 137 -5.63 3.00 -3.16
C VAL A 137 -5.40 2.88 -1.66
N TYR A 138 -6.47 2.84 -0.87
CA TYR A 138 -6.39 2.51 0.55
C TYR A 138 -7.43 1.46 0.95
N SER A 139 -7.16 0.76 2.05
CA SER A 139 -8.08 -0.20 2.65
C SER A 139 -9.16 0.52 3.46
N ASP A 140 -10.42 0.41 3.04
CA ASP A 140 -11.59 0.95 3.71
C ASP A 140 -12.36 -0.16 4.45
N TRP A 141 -12.35 -0.07 5.78
CA TRP A 141 -13.10 -0.95 6.69
C TRP A 141 -14.36 -0.29 7.27
N TRP A 142 -14.60 0.97 6.94
CA TRP A 142 -15.64 1.79 7.55
C TRP A 142 -16.92 1.82 6.74
N THR A 143 -16.84 1.66 5.42
CA THR A 143 -18.03 1.66 4.54
C THR A 143 -18.86 0.37 4.67
N GLU A 144 -18.22 -0.80 4.69
CA GLU A 144 -18.89 -2.09 4.87
C GLU A 144 -18.34 -2.82 6.08
N ARG A 145 -19.19 -3.15 7.05
CA ARG A 145 -18.73 -3.79 8.29
C ARG A 145 -18.20 -5.20 8.03
N GLY A 146 -16.97 -5.45 8.50
CA GLY A 146 -16.36 -6.79 8.50
C GLY A 146 -15.72 -7.19 7.18
N VAL A 147 -15.60 -6.26 6.23
CA VAL A 147 -14.94 -6.47 4.94
C VAL A 147 -14.10 -5.24 4.62
N CYS A 148 -12.88 -5.45 4.15
CA CYS A 148 -12.02 -4.41 3.60
C CYS A 148 -12.37 -4.19 2.14
N ASN A 149 -12.75 -2.98 1.75
CA ASN A 149 -12.85 -2.60 0.36
C ASN A 149 -11.62 -1.76 -0.01
N TRP A 150 -10.95 -2.11 -1.12
CA TRP A 150 -9.91 -1.24 -1.67
C TRP A 150 -10.56 -0.10 -2.46
N VAL A 151 -10.19 1.14 -2.14
CA VAL A 151 -10.78 2.34 -2.72
C VAL A 151 -9.69 3.19 -3.35
N GLU A 152 -9.86 3.56 -4.61
CA GLU A 152 -9.00 4.53 -5.29
C GLU A 152 -9.12 5.89 -4.59
N CYS A 153 -7.98 6.44 -4.18
CA CYS A 153 -7.90 7.79 -3.62
C CYS A 153 -7.29 8.78 -4.62
N TYR A 154 -6.27 8.35 -5.37
CA TYR A 154 -5.62 9.19 -6.37
C TYR A 154 -5.27 8.39 -7.63
N PRO A 155 -5.33 9.03 -8.82
CA PRO A 155 -5.04 8.36 -10.08
C PRO A 155 -3.54 8.08 -10.28
N SER A 156 -2.66 8.68 -9.46
CA SER A 156 -1.21 8.52 -9.55
C SER A 156 -0.48 8.91 -8.26
N ALA A 157 0.75 8.44 -8.09
CA ALA A 157 1.61 8.79 -6.95
C ALA A 157 1.95 10.30 -6.90
N GLU A 158 2.09 10.95 -8.05
CA GLU A 158 2.33 12.40 -8.15
C GLU A 158 1.15 13.18 -7.55
N THR A 159 -0.06 12.90 -8.02
CA THR A 159 -1.29 13.55 -7.51
C THR A 159 -1.54 13.26 -6.03
N PHE A 160 -1.11 12.09 -5.53
CA PHE A 160 -1.15 11.79 -4.10
C PHE A 160 -0.16 12.67 -3.34
N ALA A 161 1.10 12.74 -3.80
CA ALA A 161 2.14 13.52 -3.15
C ALA A 161 1.82 15.02 -3.12
N GLU A 162 1.31 15.57 -4.22
CA GLU A 162 0.81 16.96 -4.31
C GLU A 162 -0.27 17.25 -3.25
N ALA A 163 -1.18 16.30 -3.01
CA ALA A 163 -2.25 16.48 -2.03
C ALA A 163 -1.76 16.50 -0.58
N PHE A 164 -0.60 15.90 -0.31
CA PHE A 164 0.10 16.02 0.98
C PHE A 164 1.02 17.25 1.07
N GLY A 165 1.09 18.05 -0.01
CA GLY A 165 1.88 19.28 -0.09
C GLY A 165 3.35 19.06 -0.45
N PHE A 166 3.69 17.91 -1.01
CA PHE A 166 5.03 17.67 -1.53
C PHE A 166 5.22 18.33 -2.90
N GLU A 167 6.38 18.96 -3.10
CA GLU A 167 6.81 19.40 -4.43
C GLU A 167 7.37 18.17 -5.18
N THR A 168 6.74 17.81 -6.30
CA THR A 168 7.10 16.65 -7.14
C THR A 168 7.69 17.05 -8.47
#